data_AF-A0A816NGM0-F1
#
_entry.id   AF-A0A816NGM0-F1
#
_cell.length_a   1.000
_cell.length_b   1.000
_cell.length_c   1.000
_cell.angle_alpha   90.00
_cell.angle_beta   90.00
_cell.angle_gamma   90.00
#
_symmetry.space_group_name_H-M   'P 1'
#
loop_
_entity.id
_entity.type
_entity.pdbx_description
1 polymer ?
#
loop_
_entity_poly.entity_id
_entity_poly.type
_entity_poly.pdbx_seq_one_letter_code
_entity_poly.pdbx_strand_id
1 'polypeptide(L)'
;MGQAQAQSTNDFATSTDVSSNEPSELYLACRNGDIEKVAQILTHLNTSNINRLEPNGSTSLHAASFFGHKTIVQMLLQNGAQSWIVNKYKMTPYEEAANDEIRSLFHRPLETNSNRFTDDDTNNGCLELISEKKIEENTNNNIPNSWIEGYKNIGKDFETKGIKFIVRAQMTKYYLTSLQRSNDCARELRRILKLSVPSNHPDYKIACRLFDEYCSRNQIEHLIRLYTLETGFYHALHSNVEIFTVEIYSQLQNLKDRFFQGKTYRGLSMTTKDIDDYKWGVHNQGTLIEIKTLTSTSIDSKVAYEFARGKKTNNTNCHRVICELHFDRSCSTAIDLRRHADKNLLCLSAYEDEAEVLVLPGTLFKVQDVSQEKDTGRYTIVLQNMHVPLNIILEAFKELQT
;
A
#
# COMPACT_ATOMS: atom_id res chain seq x y z
N MET A 1 0.85 10.22 -64.65
CA MET A 1 -0.62 10.29 -64.54
C MET A 1 -1.11 8.98 -63.94
N GLY A 2 -1.87 9.05 -62.85
CA GLY A 2 -2.45 7.86 -62.20
C GLY A 2 -2.18 7.81 -60.69
N GLN A 3 -2.75 8.74 -59.93
CA GLN A 3 -3.02 8.52 -58.50
C GLN A 3 -4.45 7.95 -58.40
N ALA A 4 -4.58 6.74 -57.85
CA ALA A 4 -5.84 6.18 -57.43
C ALA A 4 -6.06 6.51 -55.95
N GLN A 5 -7.17 7.17 -55.66
CA GLN A 5 -7.66 7.47 -54.33
C GLN A 5 -8.08 6.19 -53.62
N ALA A 6 -7.58 5.96 -52.40
CA ALA A 6 -8.14 5.00 -51.46
C ALA A 6 -8.95 5.78 -50.41
N GLN A 7 -10.24 5.47 -50.36
CA GLN A 7 -11.24 6.07 -49.47
C GLN A 7 -10.95 5.73 -48.01
N SER A 8 -11.00 6.76 -47.16
CA SER A 8 -11.09 6.61 -45.71
C SER A 8 -12.50 6.18 -45.32
N THR A 9 -12.68 4.99 -44.78
CA THR A 9 -13.88 4.61 -44.03
C THR A 9 -13.66 4.94 -42.56
N ASN A 10 -14.14 6.13 -42.21
CA ASN A 10 -14.17 6.70 -40.89
C ASN A 10 -15.45 6.21 -40.21
N ASP A 11 -15.42 5.03 -39.57
CA ASP A 11 -16.53 4.55 -38.74
C ASP A 11 -16.45 5.19 -37.34
N PHE A 12 -16.64 6.50 -37.31
CA PHE A 12 -17.05 7.25 -36.13
C PHE A 12 -18.54 6.99 -35.92
N ALA A 13 -18.87 5.89 -35.23
CA ALA A 13 -20.21 5.68 -34.70
C ALA A 13 -20.39 6.51 -33.42
N THR A 14 -20.76 7.77 -33.65
CA THR A 14 -21.63 8.61 -32.82
C THR A 14 -21.28 8.73 -31.33
N SER A 15 -20.42 9.70 -31.04
CA SER A 15 -20.53 10.55 -29.87
C SER A 15 -21.96 11.13 -29.78
N THR A 16 -22.74 10.70 -28.79
CA THR A 16 -23.81 11.54 -28.24
C THR A 16 -23.24 12.22 -27.00
N ASP A 17 -22.36 13.17 -27.26
CA ASP A 17 -22.11 14.27 -26.34
C ASP A 17 -23.36 15.17 -26.41
N VAL A 18 -24.32 14.89 -25.53
CA VAL A 18 -25.40 15.82 -25.23
C VAL A 18 -25.21 16.22 -23.78
N SER A 19 -24.87 17.48 -23.59
CA SER A 19 -25.01 18.24 -22.35
C SER A 19 -26.50 18.32 -21.96
N SER A 20 -27.14 17.18 -21.65
CA SER A 20 -28.39 17.23 -20.92
C SER A 20 -28.05 17.60 -19.48
N ASN A 21 -28.58 18.72 -19.00
CA ASN A 21 -28.67 19.01 -17.57
C ASN A 21 -29.55 17.98 -16.82
N GLU A 22 -30.06 16.98 -17.52
CA GLU A 22 -30.87 15.91 -16.97
C GLU A 22 -29.97 14.87 -16.30
N PRO A 23 -30.26 14.52 -15.03
CA PRO A 23 -29.51 13.50 -14.33
C PRO A 23 -29.55 12.15 -15.08
N SER A 24 -28.47 11.36 -15.04
CA SER A 24 -28.50 10.04 -15.68
C SER A 24 -29.60 9.15 -15.10
N GLU A 25 -30.08 8.23 -15.92
CA GLU A 25 -31.07 7.24 -15.50
C GLU A 25 -30.58 6.42 -14.29
N LEU A 26 -29.30 6.02 -14.29
CA LEU A 26 -28.70 5.33 -13.15
C LEU A 26 -28.70 6.21 -11.90
N TYR A 27 -28.34 7.49 -12.01
CA TYR A 27 -28.34 8.41 -10.88
C TYR A 27 -29.74 8.58 -10.28
N LEU A 28 -30.77 8.74 -11.12
CA LEU A 28 -32.16 8.86 -10.67
C LEU A 28 -32.65 7.58 -9.98
N ALA A 29 -32.37 6.41 -10.55
CA ALA A 29 -32.71 5.13 -9.94
C ALA A 29 -32.03 4.95 -8.58
N CYS A 30 -30.73 5.30 -8.49
CA CYS A 30 -29.96 5.26 -7.24
C CYS A 30 -30.50 6.23 -6.20
N ARG A 31 -30.84 7.47 -6.59
CA ARG A 31 -31.46 8.47 -5.71
C ARG A 31 -32.80 7.99 -5.15
N ASN A 32 -33.63 7.38 -6.00
CA ASN A 32 -34.98 6.96 -5.64
C ASN A 32 -35.03 5.63 -4.89
N GLY A 33 -33.93 4.88 -4.81
CA GLY A 33 -33.92 3.56 -4.17
C GLY A 33 -34.50 2.44 -5.02
N ASP A 34 -34.54 2.60 -6.35
CA ASP A 34 -35.13 1.63 -7.28
C ASP A 34 -34.15 0.50 -7.62
N ILE A 35 -34.17 -0.56 -6.79
CA ILE A 35 -33.23 -1.67 -6.85
C ILE A 35 -33.34 -2.43 -8.17
N GLU A 36 -34.56 -2.75 -8.62
CA GLU A 36 -34.81 -3.50 -9.84
C GLU A 36 -34.29 -2.74 -11.06
N LYS A 37 -34.56 -1.43 -11.12
CA LYS A 37 -34.07 -0.59 -12.21
C LYS A 37 -32.56 -0.44 -12.20
N VAL A 38 -31.93 -0.28 -11.03
CA VAL A 38 -30.46 -0.28 -10.93
C VAL A 38 -29.90 -1.61 -11.43
N ALA A 39 -30.48 -2.75 -11.04
CA ALA A 39 -30.01 -4.06 -11.49
C ALA A 39 -30.06 -4.18 -13.02
N GLN A 40 -31.18 -3.77 -13.63
CA GLN A 40 -31.37 -3.80 -15.08
C GLN A 40 -30.40 -2.86 -15.82
N ILE A 41 -30.11 -1.68 -15.27
CA ILE A 41 -29.19 -0.74 -15.92
C ILE A 41 -27.76 -1.28 -15.87
N LEU A 42 -27.33 -1.81 -14.71
CA LEU A 42 -25.96 -2.29 -14.51
C LEU A 42 -25.59 -3.48 -15.41
N THR A 43 -26.54 -4.27 -15.90
CA THR A 43 -26.26 -5.37 -16.85
C THR A 43 -25.76 -4.90 -18.21
N HIS A 44 -25.99 -3.64 -18.57
CA HIS A 44 -25.65 -3.09 -19.89
C HIS A 44 -24.62 -1.96 -19.84
N LEU A 45 -24.27 -1.45 -18.66
CA LEU A 45 -23.30 -0.38 -18.52
C LEU A 45 -21.86 -0.89 -18.40
N ASN A 46 -20.94 -0.15 -19.03
CA ASN A 46 -19.52 -0.27 -18.74
C ASN A 46 -19.13 0.55 -17.50
N THR A 47 -17.93 0.31 -16.97
CA THR A 47 -17.44 0.98 -15.75
C THR A 47 -17.31 2.50 -15.90
N SER A 48 -17.03 3.02 -17.10
CA SER A 48 -16.99 4.46 -17.34
C SER A 48 -18.36 5.11 -17.15
N ASN A 49 -19.43 4.47 -17.64
CA ASN A 49 -20.80 4.97 -17.52
C ASN A 49 -21.34 4.86 -16.09
N ILE A 50 -20.92 3.84 -15.32
CA ILE A 50 -21.26 3.73 -13.89
C ILE A 50 -20.70 4.92 -13.10
N ASN A 51 -19.54 5.43 -13.50
CA ASN A 51 -18.83 6.54 -12.87
C ASN A 51 -19.09 7.90 -13.53
N ARG A 52 -20.15 8.01 -14.36
CA ARG A 52 -20.54 9.28 -14.98
C ARG A 52 -20.74 10.36 -13.92
N LEU A 53 -20.17 11.53 -14.18
CA LEU A 53 -20.35 12.71 -13.34
C LEU A 53 -21.63 13.45 -13.73
N GLU A 54 -22.46 13.75 -12.74
CA GLU A 54 -23.62 14.61 -12.87
C GLU A 54 -23.24 16.10 -12.84
N PRO A 55 -24.16 17.05 -13.13
CA PRO A 55 -23.83 18.48 -13.17
C PRO A 55 -23.21 19.05 -11.88
N ASN A 56 -23.51 18.46 -10.71
CA ASN A 56 -22.89 18.81 -9.43
C ASN A 56 -21.58 18.03 -9.14
N GLY A 57 -21.06 17.28 -10.10
CA GLY A 57 -19.89 16.41 -9.98
C GLY A 57 -20.13 15.09 -9.22
N SER A 58 -21.36 14.81 -8.80
CA SER A 58 -21.68 13.56 -8.10
C SER A 58 -21.77 12.39 -9.07
N THR A 59 -21.56 11.18 -8.56
CA THR A 59 -21.82 9.92 -9.26
C THR A 59 -23.09 9.27 -8.70
N SER A 60 -23.58 8.23 -9.36
CA SER A 60 -24.67 7.41 -8.83
C SER A 60 -24.37 6.81 -7.45
N LEU A 61 -23.09 6.55 -7.15
CA LEU A 61 -22.66 6.07 -5.84
C LEU A 61 -22.81 7.15 -4.76
N HIS A 62 -22.56 8.43 -5.06
CA HIS A 62 -22.85 9.52 -4.12
C HIS A 62 -24.34 9.55 -3.76
N ALA A 63 -25.23 9.48 -4.77
CA ALA A 63 -26.67 9.47 -4.53
C ALA A 63 -27.09 8.28 -3.65
N ALA A 64 -26.68 7.07 -4.01
CA ALA A 64 -27.02 5.88 -3.23
C ALA A 64 -26.52 5.97 -1.78
N SER A 65 -25.29 6.47 -1.57
CA SER A 65 -24.72 6.67 -0.24
C SER A 65 -25.47 7.74 0.57
N PHE A 66 -25.76 8.88 -0.04
CA PHE A 66 -26.43 10.03 0.60
C PHE A 66 -27.86 9.71 1.02
N PHE A 67 -28.60 8.96 0.20
CA PHE A 67 -29.97 8.56 0.51
C PHE A 67 -30.07 7.27 1.35
N GLY A 68 -28.95 6.63 1.67
CA GLY A 68 -28.94 5.48 2.58
C GLY A 68 -29.32 4.14 1.94
N HIS A 69 -29.22 4.01 0.61
CA HIS A 69 -29.68 2.83 -0.13
C HIS A 69 -28.63 1.72 -0.14
N LYS A 70 -28.47 1.03 0.99
CA LYS A 70 -27.46 0.00 1.25
C LYS A 70 -27.29 -1.01 0.10
N THR A 71 -28.37 -1.63 -0.35
CA THR A 71 -28.34 -2.65 -1.42
C THR A 71 -27.82 -2.07 -2.73
N ILE A 72 -28.22 -0.85 -3.08
CA ILE A 72 -27.75 -0.16 -4.29
C ILE A 72 -26.27 0.19 -4.18
N VAL A 73 -25.81 0.67 -3.02
CA VAL A 73 -24.38 0.93 -2.77
C VAL A 73 -23.56 -0.34 -3.01
N GLN A 74 -24.00 -1.48 -2.46
CA GLN A 74 -23.33 -2.78 -2.67
C GLN A 74 -23.29 -3.16 -4.16
N MET A 75 -24.41 -3.04 -4.87
CA MET A 75 -24.48 -3.35 -6.30
C MET A 75 -23.54 -2.47 -7.12
N LEU A 76 -23.48 -1.17 -6.84
CA LEU A 76 -22.61 -0.24 -7.52
C LEU A 76 -21.13 -0.55 -7.29
N LEU A 77 -20.73 -0.79 -6.03
CA LEU A 77 -19.35 -1.16 -5.68
C LEU A 77 -18.93 -2.46 -6.38
N GLN A 78 -19.78 -3.49 -6.37
CA GLN A 78 -19.54 -4.77 -7.06
C GLN A 78 -19.43 -4.61 -8.58
N ASN A 79 -20.09 -3.60 -9.17
CA ASN A 79 -20.00 -3.31 -10.60
C ASN A 79 -18.89 -2.29 -10.93
N GLY A 80 -18.04 -1.94 -9.97
CA GLY A 80 -16.85 -1.11 -10.20
C GLY A 80 -17.10 0.39 -10.14
N ALA A 81 -18.12 0.83 -9.40
CA ALA A 81 -18.23 2.22 -9.01
C ALA A 81 -17.01 2.64 -8.16
N GLN A 82 -16.47 3.81 -8.46
CA GLN A 82 -15.29 4.37 -7.80
C GLN A 82 -15.72 5.10 -6.53
N SER A 83 -15.25 4.62 -5.38
CA SER A 83 -15.53 5.20 -4.06
C SER A 83 -14.75 6.48 -3.76
N TRP A 84 -13.80 6.87 -4.61
CA TRP A 84 -12.87 7.97 -4.38
C TRP A 84 -13.13 9.21 -5.25
N ILE A 85 -14.12 9.18 -6.13
CA ILE A 85 -14.48 10.36 -6.93
C ILE A 85 -14.99 11.44 -6.00
N VAL A 86 -14.43 12.64 -6.12
CA VAL A 86 -14.90 13.82 -5.37
C VAL A 86 -15.84 14.65 -6.22
N ASN A 87 -17.00 14.99 -5.64
CA ASN A 87 -17.96 15.88 -6.29
C ASN A 87 -17.56 17.37 -6.15
N LYS A 88 -18.38 18.29 -6.68
CA LYS A 88 -18.10 19.74 -6.58
C LYS A 88 -18.13 20.27 -5.13
N TYR A 89 -18.72 19.53 -4.20
CA TYR A 89 -18.70 19.83 -2.77
C TYR A 89 -17.46 19.29 -2.05
N LYS A 90 -16.50 18.71 -2.79
CA LYS A 90 -15.27 18.09 -2.27
C LYS A 90 -15.52 16.81 -1.46
N MET A 91 -16.71 16.23 -1.61
CA MET A 91 -17.10 15.02 -0.89
C MET A 91 -16.94 13.78 -1.76
N THR A 92 -16.52 12.66 -1.19
CA THR A 92 -16.67 11.32 -1.79
C THR A 92 -18.01 10.69 -1.42
N PRO A 93 -18.42 9.60 -2.09
CA PRO A 93 -19.60 8.84 -1.67
C PRO A 93 -19.52 8.33 -0.23
N TYR A 94 -18.31 8.04 0.25
CA TYR A 94 -18.09 7.66 1.64
C TYR A 94 -18.41 8.82 2.61
N GLU A 95 -17.98 10.04 2.29
CA GLU A 95 -18.21 11.21 3.14
C GLU A 95 -19.68 11.67 3.12
N GLU A 96 -20.37 11.49 2.00
CA GLU A 96 -21.82 11.75 1.89
C GLU A 96 -22.69 10.63 2.48
N ALA A 97 -22.11 9.53 2.97
CA ALA A 97 -22.85 8.42 3.52
C ALA A 97 -23.85 8.85 4.62
N ALA A 98 -25.11 8.44 4.45
CA ALA A 98 -26.21 8.82 5.34
C ALA A 98 -26.00 8.43 6.82
N ASN A 99 -25.29 7.32 7.05
CA ASN A 99 -25.06 6.74 8.37
C ASN A 99 -23.87 5.77 8.36
N ASP A 100 -23.52 5.24 9.53
CA ASP A 100 -22.38 4.34 9.70
C ASP A 100 -22.57 2.97 9.02
N GLU A 101 -23.81 2.53 8.81
CA GLU A 101 -24.11 1.30 8.08
C GLU A 101 -23.67 1.43 6.61
N ILE A 102 -23.92 2.57 5.97
CA ILE A 102 -23.42 2.84 4.62
C ILE A 102 -21.90 2.97 4.61
N ARG A 103 -21.31 3.67 5.59
CA ARG A 103 -19.84 3.80 5.72
C ARG A 103 -19.15 2.43 5.80
N SER A 104 -19.73 1.49 6.54
CA SER A 104 -19.16 0.14 6.67
C SER A 104 -19.02 -0.62 5.35
N LEU A 105 -19.77 -0.24 4.29
CA LEU A 105 -19.64 -0.84 2.97
C LEU A 105 -18.35 -0.43 2.23
N PHE A 106 -17.70 0.64 2.68
CA PHE A 106 -16.43 1.13 2.15
C PHE A 106 -15.23 0.65 2.98
N HIS A 107 -15.48 -0.07 4.08
CA HIS A 107 -14.45 -0.64 4.93
C HIS A 107 -13.94 -1.96 4.35
N ARG A 108 -12.73 -2.34 4.77
CA ARG A 108 -12.19 -3.66 4.45
C ARG A 108 -13.08 -4.75 5.05
N PRO A 109 -13.44 -5.81 4.30
CA PRO A 109 -14.29 -6.87 4.84
C PRO A 109 -13.63 -7.59 6.01
N LEU A 110 -14.31 -7.63 7.17
CA LEU A 110 -13.79 -8.24 8.41
C LEU A 110 -13.56 -9.76 8.30
N GLU A 111 -14.26 -10.43 7.37
CA GLU A 111 -14.14 -11.87 7.16
C GLU A 111 -12.93 -12.26 6.30
N THR A 112 -12.28 -11.27 5.67
CA THR A 112 -10.97 -11.55 5.06
C THR A 112 -10.03 -11.85 6.20
N ASN A 113 -9.40 -13.02 6.20
CA ASN A 113 -8.32 -13.35 7.13
C ASN A 113 -7.06 -12.52 6.82
N SER A 114 -7.26 -11.23 6.52
CA SER A 114 -6.29 -10.30 6.00
C SER A 114 -5.42 -9.83 7.14
N ASN A 115 -4.28 -10.48 7.23
CA ASN A 115 -3.18 -10.09 8.09
C ASN A 115 -2.44 -8.88 7.48
N ARG A 116 -3.17 -7.82 7.13
CA ARG A 116 -2.57 -6.66 6.45
C ARG A 116 -1.59 -5.93 7.36
N PHE A 117 -1.97 -5.76 8.62
CA PHE A 117 -1.18 -5.07 9.65
C PHE A 117 -0.46 -6.05 10.58
N THR A 118 -0.37 -7.33 10.18
CA THR A 118 0.11 -8.39 11.04
C THR A 118 0.92 -9.43 10.27
N ASP A 119 1.90 -10.07 10.91
CA ASP A 119 2.59 -11.24 10.33
C ASP A 119 2.46 -12.44 11.27
N ASP A 120 1.90 -13.54 10.76
CA ASP A 120 1.77 -14.81 11.49
C ASP A 120 2.94 -15.77 11.27
N ASP A 121 3.76 -15.57 10.24
CA ASP A 121 4.84 -16.49 9.85
C ASP A 121 6.21 -15.98 10.33
N THR A 122 6.92 -16.81 11.10
CA THR A 122 8.24 -16.50 11.65
C THR A 122 9.37 -16.64 10.63
N ASN A 123 9.14 -17.31 9.50
CA ASN A 123 10.21 -17.67 8.57
C ASN A 123 10.47 -16.62 7.47
N ASN A 124 9.63 -15.59 7.33
CA ASN A 124 9.76 -14.60 6.25
C ASN A 124 9.35 -13.19 6.72
N GLY A 125 9.91 -12.76 7.85
CA GLY A 125 9.59 -11.48 8.48
C GLY A 125 9.89 -10.25 7.60
N CYS A 126 9.10 -9.20 7.76
CA CYS A 126 9.23 -7.93 7.05
C CYS A 126 10.43 -7.07 7.52
N LEU A 127 11.04 -7.41 8.66
CA LEU A 127 12.16 -6.70 9.28
C LEU A 127 13.45 -7.53 9.18
N GLU A 128 14.53 -6.89 8.73
CA GLU A 128 15.89 -7.43 8.72
C GLU A 128 16.77 -6.62 9.66
N LEU A 129 17.66 -7.30 10.36
CA LEU A 129 18.66 -6.68 11.20
C LEU A 129 19.98 -6.56 10.44
N ILE A 130 20.47 -5.33 10.31
CA ILE A 130 21.72 -4.98 9.65
C ILE A 130 22.73 -4.52 10.70
N SER A 131 23.94 -5.11 10.66
CA SER A 131 25.05 -4.74 11.54
C SER A 131 26.28 -4.28 10.73
N GLU A 132 27.22 -3.60 11.40
CA GLU A 132 28.50 -3.28 10.79
C GLU A 132 29.48 -4.47 10.94
N LYS A 133 30.05 -4.92 9.81
CA LYS A 133 31.08 -5.96 9.61
C LYS A 133 30.66 -7.44 9.60
N LYS A 134 31.15 -8.10 8.55
CA LYS A 134 31.78 -9.43 8.61
C LYS A 134 32.84 -9.39 9.72
N ILE A 135 32.47 -9.81 10.92
CA ILE A 135 33.43 -10.01 11.99
C ILE A 135 34.21 -11.24 11.58
N GLU A 136 35.46 -11.02 11.14
CA GLU A 136 36.48 -12.07 11.21
C GLU A 136 36.33 -12.73 12.59
N GLU A 137 36.26 -14.06 12.62
CA GLU A 137 35.82 -14.97 13.69
C GLU A 137 36.48 -14.82 15.08
N ASN A 138 36.91 -13.62 15.46
CA ASN A 138 37.65 -13.34 16.65
C ASN A 138 37.22 -11.99 17.21
N THR A 139 36.34 -12.02 18.22
CA THR A 139 36.55 -11.42 19.55
C THR A 139 35.22 -11.38 20.31
N ASN A 140 35.06 -12.25 21.31
CA ASN A 140 34.32 -12.12 22.59
C ASN A 140 32.99 -11.35 22.72
N ASN A 141 32.39 -10.83 21.65
CA ASN A 141 31.11 -10.16 21.65
C ASN A 141 30.08 -11.18 21.17
N ASN A 142 29.18 -11.59 22.06
CA ASN A 142 28.07 -12.51 21.78
C ASN A 142 27.09 -11.87 20.78
N ILE A 143 27.48 -11.82 19.50
CA ILE A 143 26.68 -11.27 18.42
C ILE A 143 25.77 -12.38 17.91
N PRO A 144 24.47 -12.14 17.75
CA PRO A 144 23.59 -13.18 17.27
C PRO A 144 23.96 -13.63 15.85
N ASN A 145 23.95 -14.95 15.62
CA ASN A 145 24.31 -15.53 14.31
C ASN A 145 23.46 -15.02 13.12
N SER A 146 22.25 -14.54 13.39
CA SER A 146 21.34 -13.91 12.41
C SER A 146 21.83 -12.56 11.89
N TRP A 147 22.82 -11.93 12.54
CA TRP A 147 23.25 -10.55 12.27
C TRP A 147 24.56 -10.48 11.48
N ILE A 148 25.08 -11.63 11.06
CA ILE A 148 26.44 -11.76 10.47
C ILE A 148 26.49 -11.23 9.02
N GLU A 149 25.39 -10.75 8.46
CA GLU A 149 25.42 -10.00 7.20
C GLU A 149 25.63 -8.50 7.46
N GLY A 150 26.88 -8.06 7.32
CA GLY A 150 27.26 -6.67 7.55
C GLY A 150 27.94 -6.00 6.36
N TYR A 151 27.56 -4.75 6.10
CA TYR A 151 28.23 -3.88 5.15
C TYR A 151 29.63 -3.50 5.65
N LYS A 152 30.60 -3.41 4.73
CA LYS A 152 31.95 -2.91 5.03
C LYS A 152 31.96 -1.38 4.99
N ASN A 153 32.58 -0.76 6.00
CA ASN A 153 32.89 0.69 6.13
C ASN A 153 31.80 1.60 6.67
N ILE A 154 31.39 1.43 7.93
CA ILE A 154 30.48 2.38 8.57
C ILE A 154 31.02 2.85 9.93
N GLY A 155 32.27 3.34 9.94
CA GLY A 155 32.89 3.93 11.13
C GLY A 155 32.20 5.21 11.63
N LYS A 156 32.92 6.02 12.42
CA LYS A 156 32.43 7.24 13.13
C LYS A 156 31.65 8.29 12.30
N ASP A 157 31.61 8.18 10.97
CA ASP A 157 30.82 9.02 10.03
C ASP A 157 29.46 8.38 9.63
N PHE A 158 28.93 7.47 10.46
CA PHE A 158 27.73 6.64 10.20
C PHE A 158 26.53 7.43 9.65
N GLU A 159 26.22 8.59 10.25
CA GLU A 159 25.03 9.37 9.90
C GLU A 159 25.12 10.03 8.52
N THR A 160 26.32 10.36 8.03
CA THR A 160 26.48 11.08 6.74
C THR A 160 26.96 10.20 5.59
N LYS A 161 27.88 9.26 5.83
CA LYS A 161 28.43 8.39 4.76
C LYS A 161 27.82 6.99 4.77
N GLY A 162 27.49 6.48 5.96
CA GLY A 162 26.92 5.14 6.14
C GLY A 162 25.55 4.99 5.54
N ILE A 163 24.63 5.90 5.89
CA ILE A 163 23.25 5.89 5.37
C ILE A 163 23.24 5.98 3.85
N LYS A 164 24.03 6.87 3.23
CA LYS A 164 24.11 6.98 1.77
C LYS A 164 24.61 5.68 1.13
N PHE A 165 25.59 5.02 1.73
CA PHE A 165 26.09 3.73 1.25
C PHE A 165 25.05 2.62 1.35
N ILE A 166 24.37 2.49 2.50
CA ILE A 166 23.31 1.49 2.70
C ILE A 166 22.18 1.71 1.70
N VAL A 167 21.69 2.95 1.59
CA VAL A 167 20.62 3.31 0.64
C VAL A 167 21.04 2.94 -0.77
N ARG A 168 22.26 3.29 -1.19
CA ARG A 168 22.77 2.92 -2.52
C ARG A 168 22.82 1.41 -2.71
N ALA A 169 23.34 0.66 -1.73
CA ALA A 169 23.44 -0.79 -1.80
C ALA A 169 22.07 -1.45 -1.93
N GLN A 170 21.07 -0.95 -1.17
CA GLN A 170 19.70 -1.47 -1.22
C GLN A 170 19.00 -1.13 -2.53
N MET A 171 19.10 0.13 -2.99
CA MET A 171 18.56 0.50 -4.30
C MET A 171 19.20 -0.33 -5.41
N THR A 172 20.51 -0.58 -5.34
CA THR A 172 21.22 -1.45 -6.29
C THR A 172 20.68 -2.88 -6.27
N LYS A 173 20.49 -3.46 -5.08
CA LYS A 173 19.91 -4.80 -4.90
C LYS A 173 18.54 -4.89 -5.57
N TYR A 174 17.61 -4.00 -5.22
CA TYR A 174 16.25 -4.00 -5.77
C TYR A 174 16.24 -3.78 -7.30
N TYR A 175 17.04 -2.84 -7.79
CA TYR A 175 17.10 -2.52 -9.22
C TYR A 175 17.68 -3.67 -10.05
N LEU A 176 18.81 -4.26 -9.63
CA LEU A 176 19.42 -5.38 -10.35
C LEU A 176 18.52 -6.62 -10.33
N THR A 177 17.88 -6.93 -9.20
CA THR A 177 16.93 -8.04 -9.12
C THR A 177 15.71 -7.81 -10.02
N SER A 178 15.23 -6.57 -10.15
CA SER A 178 14.17 -6.21 -11.09
C SER A 178 14.59 -6.43 -12.55
N LEU A 179 15.78 -5.93 -12.95
CA LEU A 179 16.31 -6.11 -14.30
C LEU A 179 16.47 -7.58 -14.70
N GLN A 180 16.88 -8.44 -13.78
CA GLN A 180 17.00 -9.88 -14.03
C GLN A 180 15.64 -10.55 -14.33
N ARG A 181 14.54 -10.00 -13.81
CA ARG A 181 13.20 -10.57 -13.97
C ARG A 181 12.50 -10.08 -15.24
N SER A 182 12.74 -8.84 -15.70
CA SER A 182 12.19 -8.30 -16.96
C SER A 182 12.78 -6.93 -17.32
N ASN A 183 13.00 -6.64 -18.62
CA ASN A 183 13.28 -5.27 -19.10
C ASN A 183 12.07 -4.32 -19.02
N ASP A 184 10.88 -4.83 -18.69
CA ASP A 184 9.62 -4.08 -18.60
C ASP A 184 8.89 -4.46 -17.30
N CYS A 185 8.92 -3.55 -16.32
CA CYS A 185 8.28 -3.71 -15.00
C CYS A 185 6.75 -3.82 -15.12
N ALA A 186 6.12 -3.03 -15.99
CA ALA A 186 4.67 -3.02 -16.17
C ALA A 186 4.18 -4.35 -16.75
N ARG A 187 4.91 -4.94 -17.70
CA ARG A 187 4.58 -6.27 -18.23
C ARG A 187 4.60 -7.35 -17.14
N GLU A 188 5.59 -7.31 -16.27
CA GLU A 188 5.74 -8.30 -15.20
C GLU A 188 4.69 -8.12 -14.10
N LEU A 189 4.39 -6.88 -13.70
CA LEU A 189 3.26 -6.58 -12.81
C LEU A 189 1.94 -7.04 -13.41
N ARG A 190 1.72 -6.87 -14.73
CA ARG A 190 0.53 -7.38 -15.42
C ARG A 190 0.46 -8.91 -15.39
N ARG A 191 1.60 -9.60 -15.51
CA ARG A 191 1.68 -11.07 -15.39
C ARG A 191 1.30 -11.51 -13.98
N ILE A 192 1.86 -10.88 -12.95
CA ILE A 192 1.55 -11.15 -11.54
C ILE A 192 0.06 -10.92 -11.27
N LEU A 193 -0.50 -9.80 -11.72
CA LEU A 193 -1.93 -9.49 -11.60
C LEU A 193 -2.81 -10.60 -12.19
N LYS A 194 -2.56 -11.00 -13.44
CA LYS A 194 -3.36 -12.03 -14.11
C LYS A 194 -3.28 -13.40 -13.44
N LEU A 195 -2.13 -13.76 -12.88
CA LEU A 195 -1.93 -15.04 -12.20
C LEU A 195 -2.52 -15.07 -10.80
N SER A 196 -2.50 -13.94 -10.11
CA SER A 196 -2.90 -13.83 -8.71
C SER A 196 -4.36 -13.38 -8.52
N VAL A 197 -4.96 -12.77 -9.55
CA VAL A 197 -6.36 -12.33 -9.54
C VAL A 197 -7.08 -12.96 -10.74
N PRO A 198 -7.74 -14.11 -10.55
CA PRO A 198 -8.43 -14.79 -11.64
C PRO A 198 -9.69 -14.04 -12.07
N SER A 199 -10.15 -14.26 -13.31
CA SER A 199 -11.28 -13.51 -13.90
C SER A 199 -12.63 -13.68 -13.18
N ASN A 200 -12.77 -14.73 -12.36
CA ASN A 200 -13.93 -14.99 -11.52
C ASN A 200 -13.84 -14.32 -10.13
N HIS A 201 -12.72 -13.68 -9.79
CA HIS A 201 -12.57 -12.95 -8.53
C HIS A 201 -13.51 -11.72 -8.54
N PRO A 202 -14.23 -11.42 -7.44
CA PRO A 202 -15.14 -10.27 -7.36
C PRO A 202 -14.48 -8.95 -7.79
N ASP A 203 -13.25 -8.73 -7.31
CA ASP A 203 -12.49 -7.51 -7.60
C ASP A 203 -11.68 -7.55 -8.91
N TYR A 204 -11.76 -8.60 -9.73
CA TYR A 204 -10.96 -8.72 -10.96
C TYR A 204 -11.08 -7.50 -11.88
N LYS A 205 -12.32 -7.05 -12.13
CA LYS A 205 -12.60 -5.89 -13.00
C LYS A 205 -12.02 -4.61 -12.42
N ILE A 206 -12.09 -4.43 -11.11
CA ILE A 206 -11.52 -3.26 -10.41
C ILE A 206 -10.00 -3.30 -10.52
N ALA A 207 -9.40 -4.46 -10.27
CA ALA A 207 -7.96 -4.66 -10.29
C ALA A 207 -7.35 -4.41 -11.68
N CYS A 208 -7.94 -4.95 -12.75
CA CYS A 208 -7.50 -4.68 -14.12
C CYS A 208 -7.61 -3.19 -14.47
N ARG A 209 -8.70 -2.53 -14.09
CA ARG A 209 -8.90 -1.11 -14.36
C ARG A 209 -7.86 -0.23 -13.67
N LEU A 210 -7.62 -0.43 -12.37
CA LEU A 210 -6.59 0.31 -11.63
C LEU A 210 -5.23 0.13 -12.29
N PHE A 211 -4.92 -1.09 -12.74
CA PHE A 211 -3.68 -1.36 -13.45
C PHE A 211 -3.60 -0.63 -14.82
N ASP A 212 -4.68 -0.64 -15.59
CA ASP A 212 -4.74 0.06 -16.89
C ASP A 212 -4.69 1.59 -16.73
N GLU A 213 -5.31 2.14 -15.67
CA GLU A 213 -5.22 3.56 -15.30
C GLU A 213 -3.78 3.94 -14.91
N TYR A 214 -3.10 3.10 -14.12
CA TYR A 214 -1.68 3.25 -13.83
C TYR A 214 -0.85 3.28 -15.12
N CYS A 215 -1.01 2.30 -16.02
CA CYS A 215 -0.25 2.24 -17.27
C CYS A 215 -0.52 3.43 -18.21
N SER A 216 -1.77 3.87 -18.31
CA SER A 216 -2.17 4.92 -19.26
C SER A 216 -1.83 6.33 -18.79
N ARG A 217 -1.89 6.59 -17.48
CA ARG A 217 -1.67 7.92 -16.89
C ARG A 217 -0.29 8.07 -16.23
N ASN A 218 0.45 6.98 -16.08
CA ASN A 218 1.69 6.92 -15.31
C ASN A 218 1.50 7.44 -13.87
N GLN A 219 0.37 7.04 -13.25
CA GLN A 219 -0.04 7.47 -11.91
C GLN A 219 0.12 6.31 -10.92
N ILE A 220 1.17 6.38 -10.11
CA ILE A 220 1.55 5.35 -9.12
C ILE A 220 0.45 5.10 -8.08
N GLU A 221 -0.39 6.10 -7.84
CA GLU A 221 -1.53 6.06 -6.91
C GLU A 221 -2.48 4.91 -7.22
N HIS A 222 -2.75 4.65 -8.50
CA HIS A 222 -3.63 3.54 -8.90
C HIS A 222 -3.00 2.17 -8.64
N LEU A 223 -1.68 2.06 -8.81
CA LEU A 223 -0.94 0.84 -8.52
C LEU A 223 -0.85 0.57 -7.01
N ILE A 224 -0.66 1.61 -6.20
CA ILE A 224 -0.72 1.53 -4.73
C ILE A 224 -2.14 1.12 -4.28
N ARG A 225 -3.18 1.71 -4.88
CA ARG A 225 -4.57 1.33 -4.58
C ARG A 225 -4.87 -0.11 -4.96
N LEU A 226 -4.34 -0.59 -6.09
CA LEU A 226 -4.42 -2.00 -6.47
C LEU A 226 -3.76 -2.92 -5.43
N TYR A 227 -2.58 -2.55 -4.90
CA TYR A 227 -1.92 -3.30 -3.81
C TYR A 227 -2.79 -3.38 -2.54
N THR A 228 -3.68 -2.42 -2.32
CA THR A 228 -4.55 -2.40 -1.14
C THR A 228 -5.79 -3.28 -1.25
N LEU A 229 -6.16 -3.75 -2.45
CA LEU A 229 -7.29 -4.65 -2.63
C LEU A 229 -7.04 -6.02 -1.98
N GLU A 230 -8.07 -6.60 -1.37
CA GLU A 230 -8.09 -7.97 -0.84
C GLU A 230 -8.10 -9.01 -1.97
N THR A 231 -6.99 -9.07 -2.69
CA THR A 231 -6.79 -10.00 -3.81
C THR A 231 -5.46 -10.75 -3.63
N GLY A 232 -5.27 -11.82 -4.40
CA GLY A 232 -3.99 -12.53 -4.42
C GLY A 232 -2.81 -11.66 -4.87
N PHE A 233 -3.06 -10.50 -5.50
CA PHE A 233 -2.03 -9.59 -5.97
C PHE A 233 -1.14 -9.07 -4.83
N TYR A 234 -1.74 -8.65 -3.72
CA TYR A 234 -1.02 -8.24 -2.51
C TYR A 234 -0.03 -9.32 -2.06
N HIS A 235 -0.48 -10.57 -1.94
CA HIS A 235 0.33 -11.70 -1.51
C HIS A 235 1.45 -12.02 -2.50
N ALA A 236 1.14 -11.99 -3.81
CA ALA A 236 2.12 -12.26 -4.85
C ALA A 236 3.24 -11.21 -4.92
N LEU A 237 2.96 -9.96 -4.51
CA LEU A 237 3.95 -8.90 -4.42
C LEU A 237 4.88 -9.03 -3.22
N HIS A 238 4.52 -9.75 -2.15
CA HIS A 238 5.46 -10.05 -1.07
C HIS A 238 6.61 -10.92 -1.57
N SER A 239 6.33 -11.84 -2.51
CA SER A 239 7.35 -12.68 -3.17
C SER A 239 8.04 -11.98 -4.35
N ASN A 240 7.52 -10.84 -4.81
CA ASN A 240 8.04 -10.08 -5.96
C ASN A 240 8.19 -8.60 -5.64
N VAL A 241 8.70 -8.33 -4.43
CA VAL A 241 8.73 -6.99 -3.86
C VAL A 241 9.57 -6.03 -4.70
N GLU A 242 10.59 -6.52 -5.39
CA GLU A 242 11.61 -5.71 -6.03
C GLU A 242 11.03 -4.87 -7.18
N ILE A 243 10.17 -5.46 -8.01
CA ILE A 243 9.58 -4.77 -9.17
C ILE A 243 8.64 -3.65 -8.73
N PHE A 244 7.79 -3.94 -7.74
CA PHE A 244 6.86 -2.94 -7.20
C PHE A 244 7.59 -1.83 -6.44
N THR A 245 8.66 -2.19 -5.74
CA THR A 245 9.52 -1.25 -5.02
C THR A 245 10.19 -0.28 -5.97
N VAL A 246 10.83 -0.78 -7.04
CA VAL A 246 11.45 0.04 -8.08
C VAL A 246 10.45 1.02 -8.68
N GLU A 247 9.22 0.59 -8.93
CA GLU A 247 8.17 1.44 -9.49
C GLU A 247 7.81 2.60 -8.55
N ILE A 248 7.62 2.34 -7.26
CA ILE A 248 7.34 3.39 -6.27
C ILE A 248 8.52 4.36 -6.14
N TYR A 249 9.76 3.84 -6.03
CA TYR A 249 10.94 4.69 -5.92
C TYR A 249 11.14 5.59 -7.14
N SER A 250 10.79 5.11 -8.35
CA SER A 250 10.85 5.92 -9.56
C SER A 250 9.87 7.11 -9.57
N GLN A 251 8.77 7.00 -8.81
CA GLN A 251 7.71 8.01 -8.71
C GLN A 251 7.69 8.72 -7.34
N LEU A 252 8.72 8.55 -6.51
CA LEU A 252 8.72 9.03 -5.12
C LEU A 252 8.52 10.53 -5.00
N GLN A 253 9.02 11.30 -5.98
CA GLN A 253 8.83 12.75 -6.06
C GLN A 253 7.36 13.16 -6.20
N ASN A 254 6.54 12.36 -6.88
CA ASN A 254 5.10 12.60 -7.06
C ASN A 254 4.31 12.32 -5.77
N LEU A 255 4.87 11.50 -4.88
CA LEU A 255 4.28 11.14 -3.58
C LEU A 255 4.70 12.04 -2.42
N LYS A 256 5.44 13.13 -2.67
CA LYS A 256 6.01 14.00 -1.62
C LYS A 256 4.99 14.52 -0.59
N ASP A 257 3.77 14.81 -1.04
CA ASP A 257 2.72 15.38 -0.18
C ASP A 257 2.08 14.30 0.72
N ARG A 258 2.45 13.03 0.53
CA ARG A 258 2.03 11.85 1.29
C ARG A 258 3.12 11.28 2.20
N PHE A 259 4.29 11.90 2.29
CA PHE A 259 5.33 11.43 3.19
C PHE A 259 4.87 11.50 4.64
N PHE A 260 4.97 10.38 5.33
CA PHE A 260 4.40 10.22 6.65
C PHE A 260 5.32 10.77 7.75
N GLN A 261 4.69 11.33 8.79
CA GLN A 261 5.32 11.71 10.06
C GLN A 261 4.36 11.32 11.19
N GLY A 262 4.88 10.74 12.26
CA GLY A 262 4.10 10.27 13.39
C GLY A 262 4.46 8.85 13.81
N LYS A 263 3.49 8.12 14.37
CA LYS A 263 3.68 6.75 14.84
C LYS A 263 2.76 5.79 14.10
N THR A 264 3.28 4.62 13.76
CA THR A 264 2.49 3.52 13.23
C THR A 264 2.79 2.23 13.99
N TYR A 265 1.90 1.26 13.85
CA TYR A 265 1.88 0.02 14.62
C TYR A 265 1.70 -1.16 13.67
N ARG A 266 2.45 -2.24 13.95
CA ARG A 266 2.31 -3.54 13.28
C ARG A 266 2.41 -4.66 14.31
N GLY A 267 1.54 -5.67 14.20
CA GLY A 267 1.63 -6.89 15.00
C GLY A 267 2.55 -7.92 14.35
N LEU A 268 3.44 -8.57 15.11
CA LEU A 268 4.35 -9.57 14.58
C LEU A 268 4.38 -10.81 15.48
N SER A 269 4.76 -11.96 14.92
CA SER A 269 5.16 -13.16 15.66
C SER A 269 6.67 -13.30 15.59
N MET A 270 7.33 -13.38 16.74
CA MET A 270 8.79 -13.46 16.84
C MET A 270 9.23 -14.57 17.77
N THR A 271 10.31 -15.26 17.47
CA THR A 271 10.90 -16.22 18.39
C THR A 271 11.58 -15.50 19.56
N THR A 272 11.87 -16.24 20.65
CA THR A 272 12.70 -15.68 21.75
C THR A 272 14.04 -15.18 21.24
N LYS A 273 14.63 -15.90 20.28
CA LYS A 273 15.89 -15.52 19.65
C LYS A 273 15.76 -14.18 18.92
N ASP A 274 14.70 -13.99 18.13
CA ASP A 274 14.47 -12.71 17.46
C ASP A 274 14.33 -11.58 18.47
N ILE A 275 13.60 -11.78 19.57
CA ILE A 275 13.48 -10.75 20.63
C ILE A 275 14.83 -10.42 21.27
N ASP A 276 15.65 -11.43 21.56
CA ASP A 276 16.96 -11.24 22.16
C ASP A 276 17.92 -10.51 21.22
N ASP A 277 17.79 -10.75 19.91
CA ASP A 277 18.45 -9.96 18.88
C ASP A 277 18.08 -8.46 19.01
N TYR A 278 16.78 -8.11 19.09
CA TYR A 278 16.38 -6.70 19.28
C TYR A 278 16.90 -6.11 20.59
N LYS A 279 16.87 -6.87 21.71
CA LYS A 279 17.45 -6.43 22.99
C LYS A 279 18.94 -6.16 22.87
N TRP A 280 19.67 -7.01 22.14
CA TRP A 280 21.08 -6.78 21.83
C TRP A 280 21.24 -5.47 21.06
N GLY A 281 20.38 -5.21 20.07
CA GLY A 281 20.38 -3.98 19.28
C GLY A 281 20.22 -2.69 20.09
N VAL A 282 19.44 -2.70 21.18
CA VAL A 282 19.27 -1.54 22.09
C VAL A 282 20.60 -1.11 22.71
N HIS A 283 21.47 -2.07 23.03
CA HIS A 283 22.72 -1.81 23.75
C HIS A 283 23.94 -1.62 22.82
N ASN A 284 23.81 -1.92 21.52
CA ASN A 284 24.93 -1.91 20.58
C ASN A 284 24.77 -0.81 19.53
N GLN A 285 25.66 0.18 19.60
CA GLN A 285 25.73 1.27 18.62
C GLN A 285 26.02 0.74 17.21
N GLY A 286 25.43 1.38 16.19
CA GLY A 286 25.62 0.99 14.78
C GLY A 286 24.65 -0.10 14.28
N THR A 287 23.76 -0.60 15.15
CA THR A 287 22.67 -1.50 14.78
C THR A 287 21.57 -0.78 14.00
N LEU A 288 21.14 -1.36 12.87
CA LEU A 288 19.98 -0.91 12.13
C LEU A 288 18.98 -2.03 11.88
N ILE A 289 17.72 -1.66 11.77
CA ILE A 289 16.64 -2.46 11.21
C ILE A 289 16.35 -1.93 9.81
N GLU A 290 16.26 -2.82 8.84
CA GLU A 290 15.74 -2.53 7.52
C GLU A 290 14.36 -3.17 7.34
N ILE A 291 13.47 -2.45 6.66
CA ILE A 291 12.27 -3.05 6.07
C ILE A 291 12.65 -3.82 4.80
N LYS A 292 12.38 -5.13 4.72
CA LYS A 292 12.69 -5.98 3.55
C LYS A 292 11.60 -5.98 2.48
N THR A 293 10.35 -5.89 2.93
CA THR A 293 9.14 -6.09 2.13
C THR A 293 8.21 -4.89 2.26
N LEU A 294 7.22 -4.80 1.37
CA LEU A 294 6.21 -3.74 1.44
C LEU A 294 5.40 -3.92 2.72
N THR A 295 5.63 -3.04 3.69
CA THR A 295 5.11 -3.22 5.05
C THR A 295 3.96 -2.28 5.31
N SER A 296 2.75 -2.82 5.32
CA SER A 296 1.56 -2.06 5.69
C SER A 296 1.51 -1.87 7.21
N THR A 297 1.32 -0.64 7.69
CA THR A 297 1.24 -0.33 9.12
C THR A 297 0.00 0.51 9.39
N SER A 298 -0.56 0.44 10.60
CA SER A 298 -1.72 1.24 10.97
C SER A 298 -1.31 2.36 11.91
N ILE A 299 -1.89 3.55 11.79
CA ILE A 299 -1.76 4.58 12.84
C ILE A 299 -2.69 4.28 14.04
N ASP A 300 -3.68 3.40 13.87
CA ASP A 300 -4.52 2.94 14.98
C ASP A 300 -3.85 1.75 15.68
N SER A 301 -3.31 2.04 16.86
CA SER A 301 -2.69 1.03 17.72
C SER A 301 -3.62 -0.13 18.07
N LYS A 302 -4.95 0.06 18.11
CA LYS A 302 -5.92 -1.00 18.45
C LYS A 302 -5.85 -2.16 17.47
N VAL A 303 -5.60 -1.88 16.19
CA VAL A 303 -5.47 -2.89 15.13
C VAL A 303 -4.31 -3.84 15.45
N ALA A 304 -3.15 -3.31 15.82
CA ALA A 304 -2.01 -4.12 16.25
C ALA A 304 -2.25 -4.80 17.60
N TYR A 305 -2.97 -4.16 18.53
CA TYR A 305 -3.30 -4.73 19.83
C TYR A 305 -4.27 -5.92 19.75
N GLU A 306 -5.25 -5.89 18.83
CA GLU A 306 -6.20 -6.99 18.63
C GLU A 306 -5.50 -8.26 18.17
N PHE A 307 -4.54 -8.14 17.24
CA PHE A 307 -3.67 -9.25 16.87
C PHE A 307 -2.94 -9.85 18.05
N ALA A 308 -2.34 -9.00 18.89
CA ALA A 308 -1.56 -9.46 20.02
C ALA A 308 -2.42 -10.03 21.17
N ARG A 309 -3.76 -9.94 21.10
CA ARG A 309 -4.70 -10.59 22.03
C ARG A 309 -5.06 -12.04 21.63
N GLY A 310 -4.75 -12.45 20.39
CA GLY A 310 -5.10 -13.78 19.87
C GLY A 310 -4.51 -14.93 20.69
N LYS A 311 -5.20 -16.09 20.72
CA LYS A 311 -4.74 -17.29 21.43
C LYS A 311 -3.29 -17.60 21.07
N LYS A 312 -2.47 -17.92 22.08
CA LYS A 312 -1.10 -18.44 21.91
C LYS A 312 -1.11 -19.45 20.77
N THR A 313 -0.23 -19.25 19.78
CA THR A 313 -0.01 -20.27 18.78
C THR A 313 0.39 -21.56 19.51
N ASN A 314 -0.04 -22.72 19.02
CA ASN A 314 0.34 -24.02 19.60
C ASN A 314 1.88 -24.25 19.56
N ASN A 315 2.62 -23.33 18.93
CA ASN A 315 4.06 -23.31 18.88
C ASN A 315 4.61 -22.52 20.08
N THR A 316 5.05 -23.23 21.13
CA THR A 316 5.47 -22.67 22.43
C THR A 316 6.70 -21.76 22.39
N ASN A 317 7.30 -21.55 21.22
CA ASN A 317 8.55 -20.80 21.04
C ASN A 317 8.40 -19.43 20.37
N CYS A 318 7.16 -19.00 20.08
CA CYS A 318 6.88 -17.71 19.44
C CYS A 318 6.10 -16.79 20.38
N HIS A 319 6.47 -15.51 20.37
CA HIS A 319 5.87 -14.43 21.14
C HIS A 319 5.10 -13.51 20.19
N ARG A 320 3.96 -13.00 20.65
CA ARG A 320 3.27 -11.91 19.98
C ARG A 320 3.95 -10.60 20.34
N VAL A 321 4.28 -9.82 19.33
CA VAL A 321 5.03 -8.58 19.43
C VAL A 321 4.24 -7.45 18.78
N ILE A 322 4.35 -6.26 19.35
CA ILE A 322 3.91 -5.03 18.71
C ILE A 322 5.14 -4.22 18.39
N CYS A 323 5.32 -3.92 17.10
CA CYS A 323 6.31 -2.98 16.66
C CYS A 323 5.68 -1.59 16.54
N GLU A 324 6.24 -0.64 17.28
CA GLU A 324 5.95 0.79 17.13
C GLU A 324 7.02 1.43 16.24
N LEU A 325 6.62 1.95 15.09
CA LEU A 325 7.52 2.64 14.17
C LEU A 325 7.34 4.13 14.35
N HIS A 326 8.39 4.80 14.84
CA HIS A 326 8.39 6.23 15.16
C HIS A 326 9.08 7.01 14.05
N PHE A 327 8.36 7.95 13.45
CA PHE A 327 8.83 8.84 12.39
C PHE A 327 8.80 10.29 12.90
N ASP A 328 9.86 10.71 13.61
CA ASP A 328 9.96 12.06 14.20
C ASP A 328 9.94 13.18 13.17
N ARG A 329 10.34 12.85 11.94
CA ARG A 329 10.38 13.72 10.77
C ARG A 329 9.62 13.07 9.64
N SER A 330 9.19 13.89 8.68
CA SER A 330 8.64 13.39 7.42
C SER A 330 9.62 12.41 6.76
N CYS A 331 9.14 11.20 6.50
CA CYS A 331 9.93 10.10 5.97
C CYS A 331 9.48 9.80 4.54
N SER A 332 10.38 9.97 3.57
CA SER A 332 10.05 9.77 2.16
C SER A 332 9.76 8.32 1.78
N THR A 333 10.16 7.36 2.62
CA THR A 333 9.93 5.93 2.40
C THR A 333 8.79 5.37 3.25
N ALA A 334 7.99 6.25 3.88
CA ALA A 334 6.72 5.89 4.51
C ALA A 334 5.61 6.72 3.85
N ILE A 335 4.71 6.05 3.13
CA ILE A 335 3.67 6.69 2.31
C ILE A 335 2.33 6.59 3.04
N ASP A 336 1.74 7.74 3.36
CA ASP A 336 0.43 7.83 3.98
C ASP A 336 -0.66 7.55 2.94
N LEU A 337 -1.35 6.42 3.11
CA LEU A 337 -2.38 5.97 2.19
C LEU A 337 -3.76 6.54 2.51
N ARG A 338 -3.89 7.22 3.65
CA ARG A 338 -5.16 7.77 4.11
C ARG A 338 -5.63 8.91 3.22
N ARG A 339 -6.91 9.23 3.39
CA ARG A 339 -7.50 10.49 2.90
C ARG A 339 -6.99 11.67 3.72
N HIS A 340 -6.67 12.79 3.05
CA HIS A 340 -6.40 14.08 3.68
C HIS A 340 -7.31 15.14 3.06
N ALA A 341 -8.49 15.33 3.62
CA ALA A 341 -9.49 16.27 3.12
C ALA A 341 -8.98 17.73 3.14
N ASP A 342 -8.21 18.09 4.17
CA ASP A 342 -7.56 19.39 4.34
C ASP A 342 -6.56 19.69 3.20
N LYS A 343 -5.86 18.67 2.71
CA LYS A 343 -4.88 18.78 1.61
C LYS A 343 -5.46 18.45 0.23
N ASN A 344 -6.75 18.13 0.13
CA ASN A 344 -7.38 17.58 -1.07
C ASN A 344 -6.67 16.32 -1.63
N LEU A 345 -6.07 15.50 -0.75
CA LEU A 345 -5.46 14.23 -1.16
C LEU A 345 -6.49 13.11 -1.01
N LEU A 346 -6.78 12.44 -2.12
CA LEU A 346 -7.67 11.27 -2.14
C LEU A 346 -7.07 10.13 -1.31
N CYS A 347 -7.92 9.21 -0.84
CA CYS A 347 -7.42 7.98 -0.25
C CYS A 347 -6.64 7.18 -1.31
N LEU A 348 -5.48 6.63 -0.96
CA LEU A 348 -4.78 5.65 -1.79
C LEU A 348 -5.14 4.22 -1.41
N SER A 349 -5.64 3.99 -0.20
CA SER A 349 -6.28 2.71 0.08
C SER A 349 -7.56 2.57 -0.74
N ALA A 350 -7.84 1.34 -1.15
CA ALA A 350 -9.13 0.94 -1.73
C ALA A 350 -10.28 1.21 -0.76
N TYR A 351 -10.00 1.27 0.55
CA TYR A 351 -10.94 1.45 1.64
C TYR A 351 -10.76 2.84 2.26
N GLU A 352 -11.79 3.68 2.22
CA GLU A 352 -11.66 5.13 2.46
C GLU A 352 -11.23 5.51 3.88
N ASP A 353 -11.58 4.70 4.89
CA ASP A 353 -11.27 4.93 6.30
C ASP A 353 -10.01 4.22 6.80
N GLU A 354 -9.33 3.48 5.92
CA GLU A 354 -8.23 2.67 6.37
C GLU A 354 -7.04 3.52 6.80
N ALA A 355 -6.65 3.36 8.06
CA ALA A 355 -5.63 4.15 8.73
C ALA A 355 -4.19 3.72 8.36
N GLU A 356 -3.98 3.37 7.10
CA GLU A 356 -2.78 2.70 6.60
C GLU A 356 -1.66 3.65 6.19
N VAL A 357 -0.44 3.25 6.57
CA VAL A 357 0.82 3.81 6.09
C VAL A 357 1.66 2.67 5.52
N LEU A 358 2.06 2.80 4.25
CA LEU A 358 2.91 1.85 3.57
C LEU A 358 4.38 2.22 3.77
N VAL A 359 5.10 1.40 4.52
CA VAL A 359 6.55 1.56 4.73
C VAL A 359 7.29 0.75 3.68
N LEU A 360 8.11 1.43 2.89
CA LEU A 360 8.79 0.85 1.74
C LEU A 360 10.03 0.05 2.16
N PRO A 361 10.40 -0.97 1.38
CA PRO A 361 11.67 -1.65 1.56
C PRO A 361 12.87 -0.70 1.49
N GLY A 362 13.90 -0.96 2.29
CA GLY A 362 15.04 -0.06 2.45
C GLY A 362 14.84 1.06 3.47
N THR A 363 13.67 1.16 4.11
CA THR A 363 13.47 2.07 5.24
C THR A 363 14.26 1.59 6.44
N LEU A 364 15.07 2.47 7.04
CA LEU A 364 15.98 2.14 8.12
C LEU A 364 15.45 2.63 9.47
N PHE A 365 15.64 1.83 10.52
CA PHE A 365 15.32 2.18 11.90
C PHE A 365 16.46 1.81 12.85
N LYS A 366 16.49 2.44 14.02
CA LYS A 366 17.26 1.98 15.18
C LYS A 366 16.30 1.40 16.20
N VAL A 367 16.71 0.32 16.87
CA VAL A 367 15.95 -0.19 18.01
C VAL A 367 16.16 0.75 19.19
N GLN A 368 15.08 1.31 19.70
CA GLN A 368 15.10 2.27 20.80
C GLN A 368 14.81 1.60 22.15
N ASP A 369 13.82 0.71 22.17
CA ASP A 369 13.41 0.01 23.39
C ASP A 369 12.80 -1.35 23.06
N VAL A 370 12.96 -2.29 23.98
CA VAL A 370 12.28 -3.59 23.97
C VAL A 370 11.75 -3.84 25.37
N SER A 371 10.43 -3.82 25.51
CA SER A 371 9.75 -4.00 26.78
C SER A 371 8.78 -5.16 26.74
N GLN A 372 8.50 -5.75 27.90
CA GLN A 372 7.54 -6.84 28.05
C GLN A 372 6.47 -6.46 29.06
N GLU A 373 5.21 -6.59 28.68
CA GLU A 373 4.08 -6.39 29.57
C GLU A 373 3.96 -7.53 30.58
N LYS A 374 3.84 -7.18 31.87
CA LYS A 374 3.76 -8.17 32.95
C LYS A 374 2.51 -9.03 32.90
N ASP A 375 1.38 -8.43 32.52
CA ASP A 375 0.07 -9.10 32.59
C ASP A 375 -0.17 -10.04 31.41
N THR A 376 0.28 -9.64 30.22
CA THR A 376 0.03 -10.37 28.96
C THR A 376 1.24 -11.19 28.51
N GLY A 377 2.44 -10.85 28.99
CA GLY A 377 3.70 -11.39 28.47
C GLY A 377 4.06 -10.88 27.07
N ARG A 378 3.27 -9.94 26.52
CA ARG A 378 3.46 -9.35 25.19
C ARG A 378 4.71 -8.48 25.15
N TYR A 379 5.44 -8.54 24.05
CA TYR A 379 6.56 -7.65 23.81
C TYR A 379 6.13 -6.42 22.99
N THR A 380 6.71 -5.28 23.33
CA THR A 380 6.67 -4.06 22.52
C THR A 380 8.10 -3.72 22.11
N ILE A 381 8.30 -3.53 20.81
CA ILE A 381 9.58 -3.11 20.23
C ILE A 381 9.37 -1.72 19.63
N VAL A 382 10.13 -0.75 20.13
CA VAL A 382 10.10 0.63 19.64
C VAL A 382 11.24 0.84 18.65
N LEU A 383 10.89 1.23 17.42
CA LEU A 383 11.80 1.46 16.32
C LEU A 383 11.79 2.94 15.94
N GLN A 384 12.95 3.59 16.02
CA GLN A 384 13.12 4.99 15.64
C GLN A 384 13.59 5.09 14.19
N ASN A 385 12.84 5.77 13.32
CA ASN A 385 13.23 5.93 11.92
C ASN A 385 14.53 6.71 11.78
N MET A 386 15.43 6.18 10.96
CA MET A 386 16.64 6.86 10.52
C MET A 386 16.32 7.69 9.28
N HIS A 387 16.30 9.01 9.46
CA HIS A 387 15.94 9.92 8.38
C HIS A 387 16.95 9.85 7.23
N VAL A 388 16.45 9.50 6.04
CA VAL A 388 17.19 9.57 4.79
C VAL A 388 16.60 10.71 3.95
N PRO A 389 17.39 11.77 3.64
CA PRO A 389 16.95 12.83 2.76
C PRO A 389 16.54 12.32 1.37
N LEU A 390 15.41 12.81 0.85
CA LEU A 390 14.86 12.41 -0.46
C LEU A 390 15.88 12.55 -1.60
N ASN A 391 16.66 13.62 -1.60
CA ASN A 391 17.66 13.86 -2.64
C ASN A 391 18.73 12.76 -2.70
N ILE A 392 19.10 12.16 -1.56
CA ILE A 392 20.06 11.05 -1.52
C ILE A 392 19.45 9.79 -2.16
N ILE A 393 18.17 9.52 -1.88
CA ILE A 393 17.44 8.38 -2.48
C ILE A 393 17.33 8.57 -3.99
N LEU A 394 16.93 9.77 -4.44
CA LEU A 394 16.78 10.08 -5.86
C LEU A 394 18.12 10.07 -6.60
N GLU A 395 19.20 10.54 -5.97
CA GLU A 395 20.55 10.45 -6.54
C GLU A 395 20.95 8.98 -6.74
N ALA A 396 20.79 8.14 -5.70
CA ALA A 396 21.09 6.72 -5.78
C ALA A 396 20.28 6.00 -6.87
N PHE A 397 19.00 6.37 -7.04
CA PHE A 397 18.14 5.79 -8.08
C PHE A 397 18.55 6.25 -9.50
N LYS A 398 18.90 7.52 -9.67
CA LYS A 398 19.39 8.06 -10.96
C LYS A 398 20.69 7.40 -11.41
N GLU A 399 21.63 7.21 -10.49
CA GLU A 399 22.91 6.54 -10.76
C GLU A 399 22.75 5.08 -11.23
N LEU A 400 21.63 4.43 -10.92
CA LEU A 400 21.33 3.07 -11.37
C LEU A 400 20.71 3.02 -12.77
N GLN A 401 20.13 4.13 -13.22
CA GLN A 401 19.53 4.25 -14.55
C GLN A 401 20.54 4.64 -15.63
N THR A 402 21.65 5.26 -15.23
CA THR A 402 22.78 5.66 -16.09
C THR A 402 23.83 4.56 -16.18
#